data_AF-A0A9W4WWN8-F1
#
_entry.id   AF-A0A9W4WWN8-F1
#
_cell.length_a   1.000
_cell.length_b   1.000
_cell.length_c   1.000
_cell.angle_alpha   90.00
_cell.angle_beta   90.00
_cell.angle_gamma   90.00
#
_symmetry.space_group_name_H-M   'P 1'
#
loop_
_entity.id
_entity.type
_entity.pdbx_description
1 polymer ?
#
loop_
_entity_poly.entity_id
_entity_poly.type
_entity_poly.pdbx_seq_one_letter_code
_entity_poly.pdbx_strand_id
1 'polypeptide(L)'
;MTFNLYFFEPEISNASEKDGSPKKREPNMFIAYRNERMKDRTLNITMTEFSKQISEEWKKLSEEGKLKLQRNYQIIRDQKMQSVISERVVVSDQMEKHQTVIDNENANNEDDKPDIKNSNFNISKE
;
A
#
# COMPACT_ATOMS: atom_id res chain seq x y z
N MET A 1 -22.28 0.70 -38.02
CA MET A 1 -22.06 -0.11 -36.79
C MET A 1 -21.10 0.67 -35.92
N THR A 2 -21.59 1.35 -34.88
CA THR A 2 -20.77 2.11 -33.94
C THR A 2 -20.28 1.16 -32.86
N PHE A 3 -18.96 0.95 -32.79
CA PHE A 3 -18.33 0.23 -31.69
C PHE A 3 -18.29 1.16 -30.48
N ASN A 4 -19.11 0.86 -29.46
CA ASN A 4 -18.92 1.43 -28.13
C ASN A 4 -17.62 0.87 -27.56
N LEU A 5 -16.51 1.58 -27.79
CA LEU A 5 -15.30 1.42 -26.98
C LEU A 5 -15.65 1.89 -25.57
N TYR A 6 -15.97 0.93 -24.70
CA TYR A 6 -15.94 1.14 -23.26
C TYR A 6 -14.49 1.45 -22.89
N PHE A 7 -14.17 2.74 -22.91
CA PHE A 7 -12.96 3.29 -22.32
C PHE A 7 -13.09 3.10 -20.82
N PHE A 8 -12.26 2.22 -20.26
CA PHE A 8 -12.15 2.04 -18.82
C PHE A 8 -11.47 3.29 -18.25
N GLU A 9 -12.26 4.25 -17.77
CA GLU A 9 -11.76 5.36 -16.96
C GLU A 9 -11.43 4.82 -15.57
N PRO A 10 -10.14 4.78 -15.15
CA PRO A 10 -9.83 4.44 -13.79
C PRO A 10 -10.26 5.61 -12.89
N GLU A 11 -11.31 5.41 -12.10
CA GLU A 11 -11.68 6.32 -11.01
C GLU A 11 -10.48 6.46 -10.05
N ILE A 12 -9.76 7.58 -10.18
CA ILE A 12 -8.75 8.01 -9.22
C ILE A 12 -9.49 8.49 -7.96
N SER A 13 -9.82 7.55 -7.08
CA SER A 13 -10.34 7.85 -5.75
C SER A 13 -9.30 8.67 -4.98
N ASN A 14 -9.70 9.88 -4.60
CA ASN A 14 -8.92 10.86 -3.83
C ASN A 14 -8.12 10.22 -2.69
N ALA A 15 -6.80 10.19 -2.82
CA ALA A 15 -5.90 9.77 -1.75
C ALA A 15 -5.76 10.90 -0.74
N SER A 16 -6.37 10.73 0.43
CA SER A 16 -5.84 11.33 1.67
C SER A 16 -5.08 10.22 2.42
N GLU A 17 -3.77 10.22 2.31
CA GLU A 17 -2.88 9.50 3.25
C GLU A 17 -1.86 10.51 3.75
N LYS A 18 -1.64 10.51 5.07
CA LYS A 18 -0.86 11.50 5.84
C LYS A 18 0.63 11.57 5.46
N ASP A 19 1.12 10.65 4.64
CA ASP A 19 2.47 10.63 4.07
C ASP A 19 2.30 10.49 2.55
N GLY A 20 2.71 11.48 1.77
CA GLY A 20 2.38 11.66 0.34
C GLY A 20 2.85 10.57 -0.66
N SER A 21 3.04 9.32 -0.23
CA SER A 21 3.29 8.18 -1.10
C SER A 21 1.98 7.61 -1.67
N PRO A 22 1.92 7.29 -2.97
CA PRO A 22 0.73 6.72 -3.57
C PRO A 22 0.44 5.32 -3.03
N LYS A 23 -0.83 5.07 -2.71
CA LYS A 23 -1.29 3.77 -2.21
C LYS A 23 -1.02 2.66 -3.23
N LYS A 24 -0.30 1.62 -2.80
CA LYS A 24 -0.02 0.45 -3.65
C LYS A 24 -1.30 -0.33 -3.93
N ARG A 25 -1.48 -0.76 -5.18
CA ARG A 25 -2.60 -1.62 -5.58
C ARG A 25 -2.46 -3.00 -4.96
N GLU A 26 -3.59 -3.61 -4.63
CA GLU A 26 -3.63 -5.01 -4.20
C GLU A 26 -3.12 -5.93 -5.32
N PRO A 27 -2.34 -6.96 -5.00
CA PRO A 27 -1.82 -7.90 -5.98
C PRO A 27 -2.97 -8.71 -6.58
N ASN A 28 -2.96 -8.87 -7.91
CA ASN A 28 -3.90 -9.77 -8.57
C ASN A 28 -3.56 -11.26 -8.32
N MET A 29 -4.42 -12.16 -8.77
CA MET A 29 -4.24 -13.62 -8.59
C MET A 29 -2.90 -14.15 -9.14
N PHE A 30 -2.45 -13.66 -10.31
CA PHE A 30 -1.16 -14.05 -10.88
C PHE A 30 0.02 -13.54 -10.03
N ILE A 31 -0.05 -12.31 -9.53
CA ILE A 31 0.98 -11.76 -8.65
C ILE A 31 1.03 -12.52 -7.33
N ALA A 32 -0.13 -12.87 -6.75
CA ALA A 32 -0.21 -13.72 -5.57
C ALA A 32 0.44 -15.09 -5.81
N TYR A 33 0.12 -15.73 -6.94
CA TYR A 33 0.72 -17.00 -7.36
C TYR A 33 2.24 -16.90 -7.53
N ARG A 34 2.72 -15.87 -8.22
CA ARG A 34 4.16 -15.62 -8.41
C ARG A 34 4.88 -15.43 -7.06
N ASN A 35 4.27 -14.70 -6.13
CA ASN A 35 4.84 -14.46 -4.81
C ASN A 35 4.87 -15.73 -3.95
N GLU A 36 3.90 -16.63 -4.11
CA GLU A 36 3.92 -17.94 -3.47
C GLU A 36 5.11 -18.77 -3.99
N ARG A 37 5.26 -18.84 -5.31
CA ARG A 37 6.37 -19.56 -5.97
C ARG A 37 7.75 -18.95 -5.71
N MET A 38 7.82 -17.67 -5.34
CA MET A 38 9.07 -17.02 -4.95
C MET A 38 9.68 -17.63 -3.69
N LYS A 39 8.88 -18.27 -2.83
CA LYS A 39 9.37 -18.94 -1.60
C LYS A 39 10.26 -20.13 -1.93
N ASP A 40 9.97 -20.81 -3.04
CA ASP A 40 10.68 -22.02 -3.48
C ASP A 40 11.76 -21.71 -4.54
N ARG A 41 12.05 -20.43 -4.76
CA ARG A 41 12.96 -19.99 -5.82
C ARG A 41 14.41 -20.37 -5.49
N THR A 42 15.08 -20.96 -6.48
CA THR A 42 16.54 -21.16 -6.43
C THR A 42 17.26 -19.82 -6.59
N LEU A 43 18.33 -19.62 -5.80
CA LEU A 43 19.03 -18.32 -5.69
C LEU A 43 19.72 -17.85 -6.99
N ASN A 44 19.87 -18.73 -7.98
CA ASN A 44 20.72 -18.50 -9.16
C ASN A 44 19.99 -17.94 -10.38
N ILE A 45 18.66 -17.77 -10.34
CA ILE A 45 17.91 -17.21 -11.47
C ILE A 45 17.66 -15.72 -11.26
N THR A 46 17.55 -14.90 -12.31
CA THR A 46 17.16 -13.50 -12.17
C THR A 46 15.64 -13.35 -11.99
N MET A 47 15.18 -12.19 -11.50
CA MET A 47 13.74 -11.94 -11.33
C MET A 47 13.00 -11.96 -12.67
N THR A 48 13.64 -11.47 -13.73
CA THR A 48 13.09 -11.44 -15.09
C THR A 48 12.86 -12.86 -15.61
N GLU A 49 13.87 -13.73 -15.51
CA GLU A 49 13.76 -15.13 -15.95
C GLU A 49 12.74 -15.90 -15.13
N PHE A 50 12.75 -15.72 -13.81
CA PHE A 50 11.73 -16.30 -12.94
C PHE A 50 10.31 -15.88 -13.37
N SER A 51 10.10 -14.60 -13.66
CA SER A 51 8.78 -14.09 -14.04
C SER A 51 8.32 -14.64 -15.39
N LYS A 52 9.26 -14.86 -16.34
CA LYS A 52 8.96 -15.55 -17.61
C LYS A 52 8.51 -16.98 -17.36
N GLN A 53 9.29 -17.76 -16.59
CA GLN A 53 8.96 -19.15 -16.27
C GLN A 53 7.59 -19.30 -15.60
N ILE A 54 7.31 -18.47 -14.59
CA ILE A 54 6.02 -18.48 -13.88
C ILE A 54 4.88 -18.07 -14.82
N SER A 55 5.10 -17.15 -15.75
CA SER A 55 4.08 -16.77 -16.73
C SER A 55 3.73 -17.92 -17.69
N GLU A 56 4.71 -18.74 -18.08
CA GLU A 56 4.49 -19.91 -18.91
C GLU A 56 3.79 -21.03 -18.14
N GLU A 57 4.19 -21.27 -16.90
CA GLU A 57 3.53 -22.23 -16.00
C GLU A 57 2.07 -21.82 -15.77
N TRP A 58 1.82 -20.52 -15.54
CA TRP A 58 0.48 -20.00 -15.33
C TRP A 58 -0.46 -20.26 -16.53
N LYS A 59 0.06 -20.12 -17.75
CA LYS A 59 -0.68 -20.42 -18.98
C LYS A 59 -0.99 -21.91 -19.12
N LYS A 60 -0.08 -22.77 -18.64
CA LYS A 60 -0.18 -24.24 -18.70
C LYS A 60 -1.01 -24.86 -17.56
N LEU A 61 -1.36 -24.09 -16.52
CA LEU A 61 -2.23 -24.56 -15.45
C LEU A 61 -3.57 -25.07 -16.00
N SER A 62 -3.98 -26.25 -15.53
CA SER A 62 -5.32 -26.78 -15.78
C SER A 62 -6.37 -25.87 -15.16
N GLU A 63 -7.61 -25.97 -15.66
CA GLU A 63 -8.74 -25.19 -15.10
C GLU A 63 -8.95 -25.49 -13.62
N GLU A 64 -8.81 -26.75 -13.21
CA GLU A 64 -8.88 -27.16 -11.81
C GLU A 64 -7.79 -26.50 -10.95
N GLY A 65 -6.56 -26.41 -11.47
CA GLY A 65 -5.47 -25.70 -10.82
C GLY A 65 -5.77 -24.20 -10.65
N LYS A 66 -6.33 -23.57 -11.68
CA LYS A 66 -6.74 -22.16 -11.62
C LYS A 66 -7.88 -21.94 -10.61
N LEU A 67 -8.85 -22.84 -10.54
CA LEU A 67 -9.95 -22.78 -9.55
C LEU A 67 -9.43 -22.85 -8.12
N LYS A 68 -8.48 -23.76 -7.85
CA LYS A 68 -7.85 -23.87 -6.53
C LYS A 68 -7.12 -22.58 -6.14
N LEU A 69 -6.37 -22.01 -7.08
CA LEU A 69 -5.65 -20.75 -6.87
C LEU A 69 -6.61 -19.57 -6.68
N GLN A 70 -7.70 -19.51 -7.43
CA GLN A 70 -8.75 -18.51 -7.26
C GLN A 70 -9.37 -18.58 -5.87
N ARG A 71 -9.68 -19.78 -5.39
CA ARG A 71 -10.23 -19.99 -4.05
C ARG A 71 -9.26 -19.54 -2.97
N ASN A 72 -7.99 -19.92 -3.06
CA ASN A 72 -6.96 -19.52 -2.11
C ASN A 72 -6.78 -18.00 -2.10
N TYR A 73 -6.71 -17.39 -3.28
CA TYR A 73 -6.61 -15.93 -3.43
C TYR A 73 -7.78 -15.21 -2.77
N GLN A 74 -9.00 -15.70 -2.99
CA GLN A 74 -10.20 -15.13 -2.41
C GLN A 74 -10.18 -15.18 -0.87
N ILE A 75 -9.79 -16.33 -0.29
CA ILE A 75 -9.66 -16.49 1.17
C ILE A 75 -8.65 -15.48 1.75
N ILE A 76 -7.46 -15.38 1.15
CA ILE A 76 -6.40 -14.47 1.61
C ILE A 76 -6.87 -13.01 1.52
N ARG A 77 -7.52 -12.65 0.41
CA ARG A 77 -8.04 -11.30 0.20
C ARG A 77 -9.08 -10.93 1.26
N ASP A 78 -10.02 -11.84 1.52
CA ASP A 78 -11.10 -11.58 2.47
C ASP A 78 -10.57 -11.53 3.91
N GLN A 79 -9.58 -12.36 4.28
CA GLN A 79 -8.86 -12.27 5.56
C GLN A 79 -8.17 -10.91 5.74
N LYS A 80 -7.50 -10.42 4.70
CA LYS A 80 -6.84 -9.10 4.72
C LYS A 80 -7.84 -7.95 4.86
N MET A 81 -9.02 -8.06 4.24
CA MET A 81 -10.08 -7.05 4.44
C MET A 81 -10.59 -7.06 5.88
N GLN A 82 -10.78 -8.24 6.49
CA GLN A 82 -11.19 -8.34 7.89
C GLN A 82 -10.15 -7.74 8.85
N SER A 83 -8.85 -7.95 8.62
CA SER A 83 -7.82 -7.34 9.46
C SER A 83 -7.83 -5.81 9.38
N VAL A 84 -8.01 -5.24 8.18
CA VAL A 84 -8.11 -3.78 7.99
C VAL A 84 -9.36 -3.21 8.66
N ILE A 85 -10.50 -3.92 8.59
CA ILE A 85 -11.73 -3.50 9.27
C ILE A 85 -11.54 -3.54 10.79
N SER A 86 -10.97 -4.62 11.33
CA SER A 86 -10.71 -4.74 12.76
C SER A 86 -9.78 -3.64 13.28
N GLU A 87 -8.74 -3.28 12.51
CA GLU A 87 -7.81 -2.21 12.88
C GLU A 87 -8.49 -0.84 12.90
N ARG A 88 -9.43 -0.58 11.97
CA ARG A 88 -10.20 0.68 11.95
C ARG A 88 -11.19 0.80 13.12
N VAL A 89 -11.84 -0.30 13.51
CA VAL A 89 -12.80 -0.29 14.63
C VAL A 89 -12.08 0.03 15.95
N VAL A 90 -10.89 -0.52 16.16
CA VAL A 90 -10.11 -0.27 17.40
C VAL A 90 -9.61 1.17 17.50
N VAL A 91 -9.36 1.85 16.39
CA VAL A 91 -8.93 3.26 16.38
C VAL A 91 -10.10 4.21 16.66
N SER A 92 -11.33 3.85 16.29
CA SER A 92 -12.50 4.69 16.54
C SER A 92 -12.94 4.71 18.01
N ASP A 93 -12.71 3.65 18.78
CA ASP A 93 -13.09 3.58 20.21
C ASP A 93 -12.17 4.41 21.14
N GLN A 94 -11.04 4.91 20.65
CA GLN A 94 -10.10 5.71 21.47
C GLN A 94 -10.27 7.23 21.33
N MET A 95 -11.18 7.73 20.48
CA MET A 95 -11.36 9.19 20.28
C MET A 95 -12.49 9.83 21.13
N GLU A 96 -13.15 9.09 22.01
CA GLU A 96 -14.31 9.62 22.77
C GLU A 96 -14.01 9.97 24.25
N LYS A 97 -12.75 10.17 24.64
CA LYS A 97 -12.42 10.39 26.07
C LYS A 97 -11.56 11.60 26.45
N HIS A 98 -11.48 12.63 25.61
CA HIS A 98 -10.92 13.92 26.04
C HIS A 98 -11.68 15.11 25.46
N GLN A 99 -12.90 15.35 25.97
CA GLN A 99 -13.50 16.68 25.94
C GLN A 99 -14.00 17.05 27.34
N THR A 100 -13.12 17.69 28.12
CA THR A 100 -13.52 18.52 29.26
C THR A 100 -12.77 19.84 29.17
N VAL A 101 -13.49 20.85 28.67
CA VAL A 101 -13.56 22.24 29.14
C VAL A 101 -12.35 22.75 29.94
N ILE A 102 -11.59 23.66 29.34
CA ILE A 102 -10.99 24.80 30.07
C ILE A 102 -11.14 26.03 29.18
N ASP A 103 -12.14 26.86 29.49
CA ASP A 103 -12.13 28.29 29.18
C ASP A 103 -11.25 28.99 30.24
N ASN A 104 -10.26 29.78 29.82
CA ASN A 104 -10.01 31.15 30.31
C ASN A 104 -8.64 31.71 29.89
N GLU A 105 -8.73 32.86 29.21
CA GLU A 105 -7.92 34.08 29.28
C GLU A 105 -6.58 34.04 30.06
N ASN A 106 -5.47 34.43 29.42
CA ASN A 106 -4.72 35.61 29.85
C ASN A 106 -3.68 36.10 28.82
N ALA A 107 -3.42 37.39 28.89
CA ALA A 107 -2.67 38.20 27.95
C ALA A 107 -1.15 38.26 28.19
N ASN A 108 -0.46 38.77 27.17
CA ASN A 108 0.74 39.64 27.22
C ASN A 108 2.16 39.04 27.22
N ASN A 109 2.96 39.70 26.37
CA ASN A 109 4.42 39.91 26.37
C ASN A 109 5.29 38.75 25.90
N GLU A 110 6.41 38.94 25.22
CA GLU A 110 7.06 40.03 24.48
C GLU A 110 8.22 39.32 23.76
N ASP A 111 8.77 39.99 22.76
CA ASP A 111 9.97 39.67 21.99
C ASP A 111 11.07 38.87 22.72
N ASP A 112 11.58 37.81 22.09
CA ASP A 112 13.02 37.72 21.83
C ASP A 112 13.39 36.61 20.83
N LYS A 113 14.00 37.04 19.74
CA LYS A 113 14.67 36.22 18.72
C LYS A 113 16.10 35.97 19.18
N PRO A 114 16.66 34.75 18.98
CA PRO A 114 17.94 34.76 18.30
C PRO A 114 18.12 33.68 17.22
N ASP A 115 18.76 34.15 16.16
CA ASP A 115 19.26 33.41 15.01
C ASP A 115 20.28 32.32 15.39
N ILE A 116 20.07 31.09 14.91
CA ILE A 116 21.14 30.08 14.84
C ILE A 116 21.34 29.69 13.37
N LYS A 117 22.44 30.20 12.82
CA LYS A 117 23.02 29.87 11.53
C LYS A 117 23.60 28.47 11.60
N ASN A 118 23.12 27.52 10.79
CA ASN A 118 23.83 26.26 10.57
C ASN A 118 24.43 26.21 9.16
N SER A 119 25.72 26.54 9.18
CA SER A 119 26.83 26.19 8.29
C SER A 119 26.56 25.18 7.17
N ASN A 120 26.83 25.63 5.94
CA ASN A 120 27.12 24.81 4.77
C ASN A 120 28.30 23.87 5.03
N PHE A 121 28.16 22.59 4.68
CA PHE A 121 29.28 21.66 4.55
C PHE A 121 29.43 21.30 3.07
N ASN A 122 30.44 21.90 2.41
CA ASN A 122 30.87 21.51 1.08
C ASN A 122 31.63 20.18 1.17
N ILE A 123 31.17 19.18 0.43
CA ILE A 123 31.91 17.93 0.21
C ILE A 123 32.70 18.09 -1.08
N SER A 124 34.02 18.25 -0.94
CA SER A 124 34.99 18.08 -2.03
C SER A 124 34.95 16.64 -2.53
N LYS A 125 34.89 16.47 -3.85
CA LYS A 125 35.16 15.21 -4.54
C LYS A 125 36.62 15.21 -4.98
N GLU A 126 37.35 14.18 -4.60
CA GLU A 126 38.49 13.65 -5.36
C GLU A 126 38.04 12.36 -6.07
#